data_AF-A0A2Z6R5K7-F1
#
_entry.id   AF-A0A2Z6R5K7-F1
#
_cell.length_a   1.000
_cell.length_b   1.000
_cell.length_c   1.000
_cell.angle_alpha   90.00
_cell.angle_beta   90.00
_cell.angle_gamma   90.00
#
_symmetry.space_group_name_H-M   'P 1'
#
loop_
_entity.id
_entity.type
_entity.pdbx_description
1 polymer ?
#
loop_
_entity_poly.entity_id
_entity_poly.type
_entity_poly.pdbx_seq_one_letter_code
_entity_poly.pdbx_strand_id
1 'polypeptide(L)'
;MIEAGSFSYLNDTIYGIDINANLDLRIEKVSPGSATIYFTNGTLPHQTSTKVNPPNGFSIADFLGNVVPPFPVNGISHFIITDTRSYNITIGHQLIATLTVQNQQSIDLDDNLAHFEF
;
A
#
# COMPACT_ATOMS: atom_id res chain seq x y z
N MET A 1 -15.41 12.08 8.85
CA MET A 1 -14.44 11.49 7.90
C MET A 1 -13.09 12.01 8.31
N ILE A 2 -12.19 11.12 8.73
CA ILE A 2 -10.79 11.48 8.95
C ILE A 2 -10.17 11.45 7.56
N GLU A 3 -9.53 12.56 7.15
CA GLU A 3 -8.71 12.58 5.95
C GLU A 3 -7.59 11.56 6.15
N ALA A 4 -7.72 10.40 5.50
CA ALA A 4 -6.61 9.46 5.39
C ALA A 4 -5.55 10.15 4.53
N GLY A 5 -4.31 10.20 5.01
CA GLY A 5 -3.21 10.83 4.29
C GLY A 5 -3.01 10.23 2.89
N SER A 6 -2.19 10.89 2.08
CA SER A 6 -1.86 10.42 0.73
C SER A 6 -0.65 9.48 0.73
N PHE A 7 -0.70 8.45 -0.09
CA PHE A 7 0.45 7.64 -0.46
C PHE A 7 0.49 7.44 -1.98
N SER A 8 1.67 7.61 -2.58
CA SER A 8 1.94 7.38 -3.99
C SER A 8 3.25 6.63 -4.18
N TYR A 9 3.24 5.57 -5.00
CA TYR A 9 4.45 4.86 -5.41
C TYR A 9 5.45 5.75 -6.18
N LEU A 10 5.07 6.97 -6.57
CA LEU A 10 5.98 7.92 -7.21
C LEU A 10 6.79 8.71 -6.19
N ASN A 11 6.12 9.21 -5.14
CA ASN A 11 6.67 10.25 -4.26
C ASN A 11 7.03 9.74 -2.86
N ASP A 12 6.42 8.65 -2.42
CA ASP A 12 6.56 8.16 -1.06
C ASP A 12 7.41 6.89 -1.00
N THR A 13 8.29 6.81 0.00
CA THR A 13 9.06 5.58 0.27
C THR A 13 8.22 4.59 1.07
N ILE A 14 7.50 5.08 2.08
CA ILE A 14 6.70 4.23 2.95
C ILE A 14 5.50 4.99 3.52
N TYR A 15 4.37 4.29 3.65
CA TYR A 15 3.20 4.74 4.39
C TYR A 15 2.85 3.73 5.48
N GLY A 16 2.51 4.22 6.67
CA GLY A 16 2.18 3.41 7.84
C GLY A 16 0.74 3.63 8.28
N ILE A 17 0.10 2.55 8.74
CA ILE A 17 -1.22 2.56 9.36
C ILE A 17 -1.12 1.86 10.71
N ASP A 18 -1.41 2.59 11.78
CA ASP A 18 -1.50 2.03 13.12
C ASP A 18 -2.77 1.18 13.21
N ILE A 19 -2.63 -0.15 13.28
CA ILE A 19 -3.77 -1.08 13.37
C ILE A 19 -4.21 -1.20 14.83
N ASN A 20 -3.24 -1.26 15.75
CA ASN A 20 -3.44 -1.20 17.19
C ASN A 20 -2.09 -0.89 17.88
N ALA A 21 -2.08 -0.86 19.21
CA ALA A 21 -0.90 -0.53 20.03
C ALA A 21 0.36 -1.38 19.74
N ASN A 22 0.22 -2.56 19.12
CA ASN A 22 1.32 -3.50 18.90
C ASN A 22 1.57 -3.81 17.42
N LEU A 23 0.82 -3.22 16.50
CA LEU A 23 0.81 -3.66 15.11
C LEU A 23 0.59 -2.49 14.14
N ASP A 24 1.53 -2.36 13.21
CA ASP A 24 1.40 -1.45 12.07
C ASP A 24 1.25 -2.26 10.78
N LEU A 25 0.46 -1.74 9.86
CA LEU A 25 0.51 -2.11 8.45
C LEU A 25 1.38 -1.08 7.72
N ARG A 26 2.32 -1.56 6.91
CA ARG A 26 3.23 -0.72 6.13
C ARG A 26 3.08 -1.00 4.66
N ILE A 27 3.18 0.06 3.87
CA ILE A 27 3.12 0.06 2.42
C ILE A 27 4.41 0.70 1.96
N GLU A 28 5.35 -0.10 1.45
CA GLU A 28 6.69 0.36 1.10
C GLU A 28 6.90 0.26 -0.40
N LYS A 29 7.29 1.36 -1.04
CA LYS A 29 7.64 1.40 -2.45
C LYS A 29 8.84 0.49 -2.70
N VAL A 30 8.71 -0.41 -3.67
CA VAL A 30 9.82 -1.26 -4.14
C VAL A 30 10.41 -0.71 -5.43
N SER A 31 9.55 -0.25 -6.33
CA SER A 31 9.92 0.42 -7.57
C SER A 31 8.79 1.37 -7.99
N PRO A 32 8.99 2.27 -8.97
CA PRO A 32 7.89 3.04 -9.54
C PRO A 32 6.76 2.11 -9.99
N GLY A 33 5.54 2.35 -9.51
CA GLY A 33 4.37 1.53 -9.80
C GLY A 33 4.27 0.21 -9.03
N SER A 34 5.14 -0.06 -8.05
CA SER A 34 5.00 -1.23 -7.19
C SER A 34 5.32 -0.96 -5.72
N ALA A 35 4.60 -1.63 -4.83
CA ALA A 35 4.88 -1.64 -3.41
C ALA A 35 4.72 -3.02 -2.79
N THR A 36 5.30 -3.16 -1.61
CA THR A 36 5.05 -4.28 -0.72
C THR A 36 4.24 -3.81 0.47
N ILE A 37 3.15 -4.51 0.76
CA ILE A 37 2.42 -4.41 2.01
C ILE A 37 2.94 -5.50 2.97
N TYR A 38 3.25 -5.11 4.20
CA TYR A 38 3.66 -6.03 5.27
C TYR A 38 3.30 -5.47 6.65
N PHE A 39 3.45 -6.30 7.68
CA PHE A 39 3.18 -5.92 9.05
C PHE A 39 4.45 -5.79 9.87
N THR A 40 4.41 -4.90 10.86
CA THR A 40 5.52 -4.72 11.80
C THR A 40 5.03 -4.54 13.23
N ASN A 41 5.93 -4.75 14.19
CA ASN A 41 5.65 -4.49 15.60
C ASN A 41 5.49 -2.98 15.88
N GLY A 42 4.27 -2.54 16.15
CA GLY A 42 3.93 -1.12 16.40
C GLY A 42 4.43 -0.57 17.73
N THR A 43 4.96 -1.40 18.63
CA THR A 43 5.60 -0.93 19.87
C THR A 43 7.00 -0.35 19.65
N LEU A 44 7.59 -0.55 18.46
CA LEU A 44 8.95 -0.16 18.13
C LEU A 44 8.97 0.92 17.05
N PRO A 45 9.91 1.88 17.10
CA PRO A 45 10.11 2.86 16.04
C PRO A 45 10.30 2.22 14.66
N HIS A 46 9.93 2.94 13.59
CA HIS A 46 9.99 2.45 12.21
C HIS A 46 11.32 1.76 11.85
N GLN A 47 12.45 2.39 12.19
CA GLN A 47 13.81 1.97 11.85
C GLN A 47 14.27 0.69 12.57
N THR A 48 13.65 0.35 13.70
CA THR A 48 14.01 -0.81 14.53
C THR A 48 12.92 -1.86 14.61
N SER A 49 11.74 -1.54 14.08
CA SER A 49 10.58 -2.43 14.12
C SER A 49 10.78 -3.64 13.22
N THR A 50 10.44 -4.81 13.75
CA THR A 50 10.59 -6.10 13.08
C THR A 50 9.33 -6.46 12.29
N LYS A 51 9.53 -7.11 11.14
CA LYS A 51 8.42 -7.64 10.33
C LYS A 51 7.77 -8.83 11.04
N VAL A 52 6.44 -8.88 11.01
CA VAL A 52 5.63 -9.92 11.65
C VAL A 52 4.56 -10.42 10.69
N ASN A 53 3.97 -11.57 10.98
CA ASN A 53 2.87 -12.10 10.19
C ASN A 53 1.61 -11.24 10.32
N PRO A 54 0.80 -11.16 9.25
CA PRO A 54 -0.48 -10.45 9.29
C PRO A 54 -1.42 -11.05 10.35
N PRO A 55 -2.33 -10.25 10.92
CA PRO A 55 -3.35 -10.76 11.81
C PRO A 55 -4.32 -11.68 11.07
N ASN A 56 -4.97 -12.58 11.81
CA ASN A 56 -5.97 -13.50 11.24
C ASN A 56 -7.08 -12.73 10.52
N GLY A 57 -7.47 -13.21 9.34
CA GLY A 57 -8.51 -12.59 8.52
C GLY A 57 -8.04 -11.34 7.77
N PHE A 58 -6.74 -11.07 7.71
CA PHE A 58 -6.19 -10.06 6.81
C PHE A 58 -6.36 -10.46 5.34
N SER A 59 -6.78 -9.51 4.51
CA SER A 59 -6.87 -9.70 3.07
C SER A 59 -6.68 -8.38 2.33
N ILE A 60 -6.05 -8.46 1.16
CA ILE A 60 -5.95 -7.37 0.19
C ILE A 60 -6.61 -7.87 -1.09
N ALA A 61 -7.55 -7.10 -1.64
CA ALA A 61 -8.19 -7.40 -2.91
C ALA A 61 -8.01 -6.24 -3.88
N ASP A 62 -7.74 -6.54 -5.15
CA ASP A 62 -7.69 -5.53 -6.21
C ASP A 62 -9.10 -4.99 -6.54
N PHE A 63 -9.17 -4.04 -7.48
CA PHE A 63 -10.44 -3.42 -7.90
C PHE A 63 -11.44 -4.40 -8.56
N LEU A 64 -11.00 -5.59 -8.99
CA LEU A 64 -11.87 -6.67 -9.51
C LEU A 64 -12.32 -7.64 -8.42
N GLY A 65 -11.80 -7.50 -7.20
CA GLY A 65 -12.04 -8.42 -6.09
C GLY A 65 -11.11 -9.63 -6.09
N ASN A 66 -10.05 -9.66 -6.89
CA ASN A 66 -9.05 -10.73 -6.81
C ASN A 66 -8.20 -10.53 -5.57
N VAL A 67 -8.09 -11.57 -4.75
CA VAL A 67 -7.26 -11.55 -3.55
C VAL A 67 -5.79 -11.62 -3.94
N VAL A 68 -4.99 -10.69 -3.42
CA VAL A 68 -3.53 -10.66 -3.58
C VAL A 68 -2.94 -11.82 -2.76
N PRO A 69 -2.23 -12.78 -3.39
CA PRO A 69 -1.64 -13.88 -2.66
C PRO A 69 -0.45 -13.42 -1.80
N PRO A 70 -0.20 -14.06 -0.65
CA PRO A 70 0.98 -13.77 0.14
C PRO A 70 2.25 -14.26 -0.57
N PHE A 71 3.29 -13.44 -0.50
CA PHE A 71 4.67 -13.74 -0.87
C PHE A 71 5.49 -13.90 0.42
N PRO A 72 5.76 -15.12 0.89
CA PRO A 72 6.48 -15.33 2.14
C PRO A 72 7.99 -15.05 1.98
N VAL A 73 8.53 -14.22 2.88
CA VAL A 73 9.98 -13.96 3.01
C VAL A 73 10.39 -14.39 4.41
N ASN A 74 11.27 -15.40 4.51
CA ASN A 74 11.71 -15.96 5.79
C ASN A 74 10.54 -16.38 6.72
N GLY A 75 9.45 -16.89 6.14
CA GLY A 75 8.26 -17.32 6.89
C GLY A 75 7.32 -16.19 7.32
N ILE A 76 7.59 -14.94 6.93
CA ILE A 76 6.72 -13.79 7.13
C ILE A 76 5.99 -13.47 5.83
N SER A 77 4.67 -13.35 5.87
CA SER A 77 3.88 -13.00 4.68
C SER A 77 4.02 -11.52 4.31
N HIS A 78 4.42 -11.26 3.07
CA HIS A 78 4.37 -9.97 2.41
C HIS A 78 3.34 -10.01 1.28
N PHE A 79 2.93 -8.87 0.76
CA PHE A 79 1.98 -8.79 -0.36
C PHE A 79 2.48 -7.77 -1.36
N ILE A 80 2.63 -8.17 -2.62
CA ILE A 80 3.12 -7.27 -3.66
C ILE A 80 1.91 -6.71 -4.40
N ILE A 81 1.86 -5.39 -4.52
CA ILE A 81 0.84 -4.67 -5.27
C ILE A 81 1.49 -3.88 -6.39
N THR A 82 0.86 -3.93 -7.56
CA THR A 82 1.36 -3.34 -8.81
C THR A 82 0.28 -2.64 -9.63
N ASP A 83 -1.00 -2.90 -9.33
CA ASP A 83 -2.10 -2.18 -9.96
C ASP A 83 -2.22 -0.77 -9.35
N THR A 84 -2.62 0.17 -10.17
CA THR A 84 -2.65 1.58 -9.82
C THR A 84 -4.06 2.11 -9.65
N ARG A 85 -5.08 1.27 -9.88
CA ARG A 85 -6.49 1.63 -9.74
C ARG A 85 -6.92 1.67 -8.28
N SER A 86 -7.06 0.51 -7.65
CA SER A 86 -7.38 0.45 -6.22
C SER A 86 -7.14 -0.91 -5.58
N TYR A 87 -6.91 -0.90 -4.28
CA TYR A 87 -6.93 -2.08 -3.42
C TYR A 87 -7.76 -1.84 -2.17
N ASN A 88 -8.59 -2.81 -1.81
CA ASN A 88 -9.28 -2.85 -0.52
C ASN A 88 -8.49 -3.71 0.46
N ILE A 89 -8.21 -3.16 1.63
CA ILE A 89 -7.47 -3.82 2.70
C ILE A 89 -8.46 -4.09 3.85
N THR A 90 -8.55 -5.34 4.26
CA THR A 90 -9.52 -5.79 5.26
C THR A 90 -8.87 -6.59 6.37
N ILE A 91 -9.45 -6.56 7.57
CA ILE A 91 -9.14 -7.47 8.69
C ILE A 91 -10.46 -7.99 9.23
N GLY A 92 -10.64 -9.32 9.26
CA GLY A 92 -11.86 -9.94 9.80
C GLY A 92 -13.14 -9.48 9.08
N HIS A 93 -13.06 -9.30 7.76
CA HIS A 93 -14.11 -8.76 6.88
C HIS A 93 -14.44 -7.26 7.07
N GLN A 94 -13.77 -6.55 7.97
CA GLN A 94 -13.89 -5.10 8.09
C GLN A 94 -12.91 -4.41 7.13
N LEU A 95 -13.40 -3.48 6.31
CA LEU A 95 -12.56 -2.59 5.51
C LEU A 95 -11.81 -1.62 6.43
N ILE A 96 -10.48 -1.67 6.40
CA ILE A 96 -9.61 -0.80 7.21
C ILE A 96 -8.95 0.31 6.40
N ALA A 97 -8.71 0.08 5.11
CA ALA A 97 -8.16 1.06 4.20
C ALA A 97 -8.52 0.72 2.75
N THR A 98 -8.65 1.76 1.93
CA THR A 98 -8.68 1.62 0.47
C THR A 98 -7.53 2.44 -0.09
N LEU A 99 -6.66 1.78 -0.86
CA LEU A 99 -5.73 2.47 -1.73
C LEU A 99 -6.49 2.81 -3.01
N THR A 100 -6.64 4.08 -3.35
CA THR A 100 -7.24 4.52 -4.61
C THR A 100 -6.22 5.32 -5.41
N VAL A 101 -6.28 5.25 -6.74
CA VAL A 101 -5.52 6.11 -7.67
C VAL A 101 -4.05 6.23 -7.27
N GLN A 102 -3.31 5.16 -7.49
CA GLN A 102 -1.88 5.11 -7.16
C GLN A 102 -0.98 5.53 -8.34
N ASN A 103 -1.58 5.77 -9.50
CA ASN A 103 -0.98 6.50 -10.61
C ASN A 103 -1.60 7.88 -10.64
N GLN A 104 -0.80 8.93 -10.56
CA GLN A 104 -1.22 10.19 -11.14
C GLN A 104 -0.13 10.72 -12.04
N GLN A 105 -0.32 10.56 -13.35
CA GLN A 105 -0.02 11.62 -14.30
C GLN A 105 -1.08 11.61 -15.42
N SER A 106 -1.85 12.69 -15.48
CA SER A 106 -2.46 13.16 -16.71
C SER A 106 -2.03 14.62 -16.87
N ILE A 107 -1.52 14.95 -18.05
CA ILE A 107 -1.34 16.32 -18.51
C ILE A 107 -2.38 16.52 -19.59
N ASP A 108 -3.35 17.40 -19.34
CA ASP A 108 -4.22 17.92 -20.39
C ASP A 108 -3.54 19.16 -20.98
N LEU A 109 -3.25 19.10 -22.28
CA LEU A 109 -2.75 20.23 -23.06
C LEU A 109 -3.92 20.80 -23.85
N ASP A 110 -4.00 22.13 -23.95
CA ASP A 110 -4.83 22.75 -25.00
C ASP A 110 -4.38 22.23 -26.37
N ASP A 111 -5.30 22.17 -27.34
CA ASP A 111 -5.10 21.61 -28.69
C ASP A 111 -3.86 22.17 -29.45
N ASN A 112 -3.26 23.26 -28.97
CA ASN A 112 -2.14 23.97 -29.60
C ASN A 112 -0.81 23.91 -28.82
N LEU A 113 -0.69 23.08 -27.78
CA LEU A 113 0.54 22.98 -26.98
C LEU A 113 1.30 21.67 -27.23
N ALA A 114 2.63 21.74 -27.18
CA ALA A 114 3.53 20.59 -27.32
C ALA A 114 4.30 20.33 -26.01
N HIS A 115 4.59 19.06 -25.69
CA HIS A 115 5.42 18.67 -24.55
C HIS A 115 6.73 17.98 -25.01
N PHE A 116 7.67 17.80 -24.08
CA PHE A 116 8.83 16.91 -24.23
C PHE A 116 9.25 16.29 -22.87
N GLU A 117 9.94 15.16 -22.93
CA GLU A 117 10.40 14.37 -21.77
C GLU A 117 11.88 13.95 -21.95
N PHE A 118 12.55 13.55 -20.85
CA PHE A 118 13.87 12.92 -20.84
C PHE A 118 13.82 11.62 -20.04
#